data_AF-A0A8C5F407-F1
#
_entry.id   AF-A0A8C5F407-F1
#
_cell.length_a   1.000
_cell.length_b   1.000
_cell.length_c   1.000
_cell.angle_alpha   90.00
_cell.angle_beta   90.00
_cell.angle_gamma   90.00
#
_symmetry.space_group_name_H-M   'P 1'
#
loop_
_entity.id
_entity.type
_entity.pdbx_description
1 polymer ?
#
loop_
_entity_poly.entity_id
_entity_poly.type
_entity_poly.pdbx_seq_one_letter_code
_entity_poly.pdbx_strand_id
1 'polypeptide(L)'
;GTMCRCGEGRLSQKYLHTNSTSHTGPFSAIAELIDNAYDTDVNAKQIWIDKTKIKGMECLTFMDNGNGLNYKSMHRMLSFGYSDKKVVKGKQPIGIYGNGFKSGSMHLGQDAIVLSKSENDLCVGMLSQTYLERTGASEINVPIINKAKEASLRDILEHSPFNTEEELLTELRAIESSGSSTGTRIIIWNLRRSGFIPMVTRLI
;
A
#
# COMPACT_ATOMS: atom_id res chain seq x y z
N GLY A 1 -20.28 37.21 -15.80
CA GLY A 1 -20.04 36.20 -14.75
C GLY A 1 -19.27 35.05 -15.36
N THR A 2 -17.98 34.99 -15.11
CA THR A 2 -17.11 33.95 -15.67
C THR A 2 -17.22 32.72 -14.78
N MET A 3 -17.79 31.67 -15.35
CA MET A 3 -17.95 30.36 -14.71
C MET A 3 -16.55 29.74 -14.53
N CYS A 4 -16.09 29.59 -13.28
CA CYS A 4 -14.89 28.83 -12.97
C CYS A 4 -15.10 27.37 -13.40
N ARG A 5 -14.40 26.93 -14.45
CA ARG A 5 -14.22 25.51 -14.71
C ARG A 5 -13.25 24.98 -13.66
N CYS A 6 -13.73 24.17 -12.72
CA CYS A 6 -12.85 23.30 -11.95
C CYS A 6 -12.20 22.32 -12.92
N GLY A 7 -10.90 22.50 -13.19
CA GLY A 7 -10.12 21.51 -13.93
C GLY A 7 -10.05 20.22 -13.13
N GLU A 8 -10.18 19.08 -13.81
CA GLU A 8 -9.83 17.77 -13.25
C GLU A 8 -8.38 17.83 -12.76
N GLY A 9 -8.20 17.84 -11.43
CA GLY A 9 -6.89 17.96 -10.81
C GLY A 9 -6.04 16.73 -11.14
N ARG A 10 -5.10 16.86 -12.07
CA ARG A 10 -4.11 15.83 -12.37
C ARG A 10 -3.26 15.57 -11.13
N LEU A 11 -3.39 14.36 -10.56
CA LEU A 11 -2.63 13.95 -9.40
C LEU A 11 -1.20 13.58 -9.83
N SER A 12 -0.27 14.50 -9.56
CA SER A 12 1.15 14.33 -9.84
C SER A 12 1.84 13.51 -8.75
N GLN A 13 3.02 12.96 -9.05
CA GLN A 13 3.90 12.27 -8.11
C GLN A 13 4.15 13.06 -6.80
N LYS A 14 4.16 14.40 -6.85
CA LYS A 14 4.28 15.26 -5.66
C LYS A 14 3.16 15.01 -4.64
N TYR A 15 2.01 14.50 -5.08
CA TYR A 15 0.89 14.16 -4.22
C TYR A 15 1.19 12.97 -3.30
N LEU A 16 1.99 11.98 -3.72
CA LEU A 16 2.40 10.87 -2.83
C LEU A 16 3.27 11.38 -1.67
N HIS A 17 4.18 12.30 -1.98
CA HIS A 17 5.00 12.96 -0.98
C HIS A 17 4.14 13.81 -0.02
N THR A 18 3.26 14.66 -0.53
CA THR A 18 2.34 15.45 0.31
C THR A 18 1.40 14.56 1.12
N ASN A 19 0.92 13.44 0.56
CA ASN A 19 0.05 12.51 1.27
C ASN A 19 0.78 11.77 2.40
N SER A 20 2.12 11.67 2.33
CA SER A 20 2.95 11.12 3.41
C SER A 20 3.10 12.08 4.61
N THR A 21 2.77 13.36 4.49
CA THR A 21 2.88 14.33 5.59
C THR A 21 1.61 14.45 6.44
N SER A 22 0.57 13.69 6.13
CA SER A 22 -0.70 13.68 6.88
C SER A 22 -0.57 13.10 8.30
N HIS A 23 0.47 12.30 8.53
CA HIS A 23 0.74 11.64 9.80
C HIS A 23 1.76 12.42 10.63
N THR A 24 1.46 12.62 11.91
CA THR A 24 2.35 13.31 12.87
C THR A 24 3.45 12.38 13.40
N GLY A 25 3.31 11.07 13.23
CA GLY A 25 4.34 10.09 13.58
C GLY A 25 4.09 8.70 13.00
N PRO A 26 5.07 7.79 13.10
CA PRO A 26 5.01 6.47 12.49
C PRO A 26 3.88 5.59 13.07
N PHE A 27 3.52 5.77 14.35
CA PHE A 27 2.45 4.99 14.97
C PHE A 27 1.06 5.35 14.45
N SER A 28 0.79 6.61 14.06
CA SER A 28 -0.48 6.96 13.44
C SER A 28 -0.61 6.34 12.05
N ALA A 29 0.50 6.30 11.30
CA ALA A 29 0.56 5.62 10.01
C ALA A 29 0.39 4.09 10.14
N ILE A 30 0.94 3.47 11.19
CA ILE A 30 0.71 2.06 11.53
C ILE A 30 -0.76 1.80 11.89
N ALA A 31 -1.37 2.69 12.69
CA ALA A 31 -2.77 2.56 13.10
C ALA A 31 -3.72 2.53 11.89
N GLU A 32 -3.50 3.38 10.88
CA GLU A 32 -4.27 3.33 9.63
C GLU A 32 -4.24 1.97 8.93
N LEU A 33 -3.08 1.29 8.94
CA LEU A 33 -2.96 -0.04 8.32
C LEU A 33 -3.67 -1.12 9.15
N ILE A 34 -3.65 -0.99 10.48
CA ILE A 34 -4.40 -1.85 11.39
C ILE A 34 -5.92 -1.65 11.21
N ASP A 35 -6.38 -0.41 11.13
CA ASP A 35 -7.79 -0.06 10.95
C ASP A 35 -8.35 -0.64 9.65
N ASN A 36 -7.56 -0.62 8.57
CA ASN A 36 -7.94 -1.23 7.30
C ASN A 36 -8.13 -2.76 7.40
N ALA A 37 -7.35 -3.46 8.22
CA ALA A 37 -7.53 -4.91 8.43
C ALA A 37 -8.80 -5.21 9.25
N TYR A 38 -9.13 -4.33 10.20
CA TYR A 38 -10.29 -4.48 11.09
C TYR A 38 -11.62 -4.02 10.47
N ASP A 39 -11.55 -3.20 9.43
CA ASP A 39 -12.69 -2.68 8.69
C ASP A 39 -13.63 -3.79 8.19
N THR A 40 -14.94 -3.54 8.16
CA THR A 40 -15.95 -4.59 7.97
C THR A 40 -15.88 -5.35 6.64
N ASP A 41 -15.26 -4.77 5.62
CA ASP A 41 -15.02 -5.41 4.32
C ASP A 41 -13.85 -6.39 4.35
N VAL A 42 -12.83 -6.13 5.17
CA VAL A 42 -11.68 -7.04 5.37
C VAL A 42 -11.98 -8.04 6.50
N ASN A 43 -12.51 -7.55 7.63
CA ASN A 43 -12.98 -8.35 8.76
C ASN A 43 -11.93 -9.37 9.27
N ALA A 44 -10.67 -8.94 9.33
CA ALA A 44 -9.60 -9.78 9.85
C ALA A 44 -9.78 -10.04 11.35
N LYS A 45 -9.45 -11.25 11.78
CA LYS A 45 -9.44 -11.61 13.21
C LYS A 45 -8.11 -11.31 13.86
N GLN A 46 -7.04 -11.37 13.07
CA GLN A 46 -5.67 -11.19 13.51
C GLN A 46 -4.90 -10.39 12.46
N ILE A 47 -3.97 -9.59 12.96
CA ILE A 47 -2.96 -8.92 12.17
C ILE A 47 -1.59 -9.20 12.80
N TRP A 48 -0.61 -9.51 11.96
CA TRP A 48 0.79 -9.71 12.32
C TRP A 48 1.59 -8.56 11.73
N ILE A 49 2.33 -7.87 12.59
CA ILE A 49 3.21 -6.77 12.21
C ILE A 49 4.62 -7.21 12.54
N ASP A 50 5.50 -7.23 11.54
CA ASP A 50 6.86 -7.72 11.71
C ASP A 50 7.85 -6.90 10.90
N LYS A 51 9.08 -6.87 11.39
CA LYS A 51 10.24 -6.27 10.72
C LYS A 51 11.11 -7.39 10.18
N THR A 52 11.32 -7.40 8.86
CA THR A 52 12.10 -8.45 8.19
C THR A 52 13.19 -7.87 7.28
N LYS A 53 14.02 -8.75 6.74
CA LYS A 53 14.99 -8.45 5.68
C LYS A 53 14.67 -9.27 4.45
N ILE A 54 14.31 -8.62 3.35
CA ILE A 54 14.10 -9.27 2.05
C ILE A 54 15.29 -8.91 1.17
N LYS A 55 16.10 -9.90 0.78
CA LYS A 55 17.35 -9.69 0.01
C LYS A 55 18.26 -8.60 0.61
N GLY A 56 18.36 -8.59 1.95
CA GLY A 56 19.15 -7.61 2.70
C GLY A 56 18.50 -6.23 2.89
N MET A 57 17.33 -5.99 2.28
CA MET A 57 16.56 -4.76 2.44
C MET A 57 15.65 -4.84 3.67
N GLU A 58 15.73 -3.84 4.54
CA GLU A 58 14.86 -3.71 5.71
C GLU A 58 13.43 -3.42 5.26
N CYS A 59 12.48 -4.25 5.70
CA CYS A 59 11.07 -4.14 5.36
C CYS A 59 10.21 -4.17 6.62
N LEU A 60 9.12 -3.38 6.62
CA LEU A 60 8.03 -3.50 7.58
C LEU A 60 6.88 -4.24 6.90
N THR A 61 6.36 -5.26 7.56
CA THR A 61 5.32 -6.14 7.02
C THR A 61 4.07 -6.10 7.88
N PHE A 62 2.92 -6.12 7.22
CA PHE A 62 1.61 -6.25 7.83
C PHE A 62 0.90 -7.39 7.14
N MET A 63 0.51 -8.41 7.89
CA MET A 63 -0.24 -9.54 7.36
C MET A 63 -1.53 -9.70 8.13
N ASP A 64 -2.65 -9.87 7.46
CA ASP A 64 -3.93 -10.15 8.08
C ASP A 64 -4.57 -11.40 7.48
N ASN A 65 -5.48 -12.00 8.23
CA ASN A 65 -6.26 -13.18 7.81
C ASN A 65 -7.71 -12.82 7.44
N GLY A 66 -7.95 -11.60 6.96
CA GLY A 66 -9.25 -11.14 6.50
C GLY A 66 -9.67 -11.73 5.16
N ASN A 67 -10.71 -11.14 4.58
CA ASN A 67 -11.33 -11.61 3.32
C ASN A 67 -10.44 -11.41 2.07
N GLY A 68 -9.36 -10.63 2.19
CA GLY A 68 -8.51 -10.25 1.08
C GLY A 68 -9.16 -9.30 0.08
N LEU A 69 -8.43 -9.01 -1.00
CA LEU A 69 -8.78 -8.04 -2.03
C LEU A 69 -8.86 -8.74 -3.38
N ASN A 70 -9.97 -8.52 -4.09
CA ASN A 70 -10.05 -8.80 -5.53
C ASN A 70 -9.45 -7.66 -6.36
N TYR A 71 -9.31 -7.86 -7.67
CA TYR A 71 -8.68 -6.90 -8.57
C TYR A 71 -9.33 -5.50 -8.48
N LYS A 72 -10.66 -5.45 -8.46
CA LYS A 72 -11.41 -4.18 -8.38
C LYS A 72 -11.15 -3.45 -7.07
N SER A 73 -11.07 -4.16 -5.95
CA SER A 73 -10.83 -3.58 -4.63
C SER A 73 -9.38 -3.14 -4.47
N MET A 74 -8.41 -3.93 -4.95
CA MET A 74 -7.00 -3.55 -5.06
C MET A 74 -6.84 -2.28 -5.89
N HIS A 75 -7.47 -2.24 -7.07
CA HIS A 75 -7.44 -1.07 -7.94
C HIS A 75 -7.97 0.17 -7.24
N ARG A 76 -9.15 0.11 -6.59
CA ARG A 76 -9.67 1.24 -5.82
C ARG A 76 -8.77 1.66 -4.66
N MET A 77 -8.19 0.69 -3.95
CA MET A 77 -7.29 0.97 -2.83
C MET A 77 -6.02 1.71 -3.28
N LEU A 78 -5.48 1.37 -4.46
CA LEU A 78 -4.26 1.98 -4.99
C LEU A 78 -4.52 3.22 -5.86
N SER A 79 -5.69 3.34 -6.49
CA SER A 79 -6.11 4.53 -7.24
C SER A 79 -6.51 5.67 -6.32
N PHE A 80 -6.11 6.89 -6.66
CA PHE A 80 -6.51 8.09 -5.95
C PHE A 80 -7.91 8.56 -6.37
N GLY A 81 -8.65 9.18 -5.44
CA GLY A 81 -9.97 9.78 -5.73
C GLY A 81 -11.14 8.79 -5.74
N TYR A 82 -10.94 7.53 -5.33
CA TYR A 82 -12.01 6.53 -5.24
C TYR A 82 -12.31 6.20 -3.76
N SER A 83 -13.46 6.63 -3.26
CA SER A 83 -13.95 6.27 -1.92
C SER A 83 -15.43 5.87 -1.99
N ASP A 84 -15.68 4.57 -2.06
CA ASP A 84 -17.02 3.98 -2.15
C ASP A 84 -17.26 3.05 -0.94
N LYS A 85 -16.86 3.46 0.27
CA LYS A 85 -17.18 2.70 1.50
C LYS A 85 -18.58 3.11 1.98
N LYS A 86 -19.59 2.33 1.59
CA LYS A 86 -20.97 2.47 2.10
C LYS A 86 -21.09 1.79 3.47
N VAL A 87 -21.94 2.32 4.34
CA VAL A 87 -22.27 1.71 5.64
C VAL A 87 -22.85 0.30 5.41
N VAL A 88 -22.18 -0.73 5.93
CA VAL A 88 -22.67 -2.12 5.87
C VAL A 88 -23.09 -2.53 7.29
N LYS A 89 -24.35 -2.97 7.44
CA LYS A 89 -24.91 -3.49 8.71
C LYS A 89 -24.80 -2.54 9.92
N GLY A 90 -24.94 -1.24 9.70
CA GLY A 90 -24.96 -0.23 10.76
C GLY A 90 -23.62 0.08 11.43
N LYS A 91 -22.52 -0.57 11.01
CA LYS A 91 -21.16 -0.20 11.40
C LYS A 91 -20.59 0.77 10.37
N GLN A 92 -20.15 1.94 10.83
CA GLN A 92 -19.42 2.88 9.97
C GLN A 92 -18.01 2.31 9.72
N PRO A 93 -17.58 2.17 8.46
CA PRO A 93 -16.19 1.84 8.17
C PRO A 93 -15.28 2.97 8.66
N ILE A 94 -14.14 2.61 9.25
CA ILE A 94 -13.17 3.56 9.82
C ILE A 94 -12.54 4.38 8.67
N GLY A 95 -12.20 3.72 7.55
CA GLY A 95 -11.59 4.36 6.38
C GLY A 95 -12.58 5.01 5.41
N ILE A 96 -13.10 6.19 5.72
CA ILE A 96 -14.09 6.91 4.87
C ILE A 96 -13.45 7.52 3.60
N TYR A 97 -12.15 7.83 3.63
CA TYR A 97 -11.50 8.66 2.60
C TYR A 97 -10.70 7.90 1.53
N GLY A 98 -10.56 6.57 1.63
CA GLY A 98 -9.77 5.78 0.66
C GLY A 98 -8.27 6.16 0.60
N ASN A 99 -7.77 6.90 1.59
CA ASN A 99 -6.42 7.45 1.65
C ASN A 99 -5.56 6.86 2.79
N GLY A 100 -6.14 6.10 3.71
CA GLY A 100 -5.44 5.54 4.88
C GLY A 100 -4.22 4.70 4.49
N PHE A 101 -4.44 3.68 3.63
CA PHE A 101 -3.34 2.87 3.09
C PHE A 101 -2.26 3.74 2.41
N LYS A 102 -2.66 4.64 1.52
CA LYS A 102 -1.74 5.46 0.71
C LYS A 102 -0.92 6.40 1.58
N SER A 103 -1.54 7.07 2.55
CA SER A 103 -0.87 8.03 3.43
C SER A 103 0.00 7.31 4.46
N GLY A 104 -0.51 6.24 5.08
CA GLY A 104 0.21 5.45 6.07
C GLY A 104 1.43 4.75 5.46
N SER A 105 1.26 4.04 4.33
CA SER A 105 2.37 3.35 3.68
C SER A 105 3.47 4.31 3.23
N MET A 106 3.12 5.44 2.60
CA MET A 106 4.07 6.44 2.11
C MET A 106 4.74 7.27 3.23
N HIS A 107 4.13 7.28 4.43
CA HIS A 107 4.75 7.84 5.63
C HIS A 107 5.81 6.89 6.21
N LEU A 108 5.56 5.57 6.17
CA LEU A 108 6.47 4.56 6.72
C LEU A 108 7.66 4.25 5.80
N GLY A 109 7.46 4.28 4.49
CA GLY A 109 8.50 4.04 3.49
C GLY A 109 8.19 4.70 2.16
N GLN A 110 9.14 4.65 1.24
CA GLN A 110 8.94 5.20 -0.11
C GLN A 110 8.14 4.28 -1.01
N ASP A 111 8.14 2.98 -0.70
CA ASP A 111 7.61 1.97 -1.59
C ASP A 111 6.89 0.86 -0.80
N ALA A 112 5.78 0.39 -1.36
CA ALA A 112 4.96 -0.66 -0.79
C ALA A 112 4.41 -1.60 -1.87
N ILE A 113 4.30 -2.87 -1.53
CA ILE A 113 3.67 -3.91 -2.35
C ILE A 113 2.61 -4.59 -1.50
N VAL A 114 1.47 -4.84 -2.11
CA VAL A 114 0.33 -5.52 -1.49
C VAL A 114 0.08 -6.80 -2.24
N LEU A 115 0.23 -7.92 -1.54
CA LEU A 115 -0.15 -9.24 -1.99
C LEU A 115 -1.44 -9.62 -1.28
N SER A 116 -2.46 -10.00 -2.01
CA SER A 116 -3.75 -10.32 -1.41
C SER A 116 -4.39 -11.53 -2.07
N LYS A 117 -5.02 -12.35 -1.23
CA LYS A 117 -5.76 -13.54 -1.63
C LYS A 117 -7.18 -13.42 -1.08
N SER A 118 -8.14 -13.37 -1.99
CA SER A 118 -9.56 -13.53 -1.68
C SER A 118 -10.02 -14.92 -2.10
N GLU A 119 -11.28 -15.27 -1.82
CA GLU A 119 -11.84 -16.59 -2.18
C GLU A 119 -11.65 -16.94 -3.66
N ASN A 120 -11.73 -15.95 -4.55
CA ASN A 120 -11.77 -16.17 -6.01
C ASN A 120 -10.56 -15.58 -6.75
N ASP A 121 -9.80 -14.68 -6.12
CA ASP A 121 -8.74 -13.91 -6.77
C ASP A 121 -7.42 -13.89 -5.97
N LEU A 122 -6.33 -13.87 -6.74
CA LEU A 122 -4.99 -13.52 -6.28
C LEU A 122 -4.59 -12.22 -6.95
N CYS A 123 -4.18 -11.23 -6.18
CA CYS A 123 -3.84 -9.91 -6.68
C CYS A 123 -2.54 -9.43 -6.05
N VAL A 124 -1.68 -8.83 -6.87
CA VAL A 124 -0.50 -8.11 -6.41
C VAL A 124 -0.54 -6.70 -6.97
N GLY A 125 -0.32 -5.70 -6.14
CA GLY A 125 -0.24 -4.30 -6.55
C GLY A 125 0.92 -3.59 -5.87
N MET A 126 1.56 -2.65 -6.56
CA MET A 126 2.73 -1.94 -6.04
C MET A 126 2.56 -0.42 -6.09
N LEU A 127 2.60 0.23 -4.93
CA LEU A 127 2.63 1.68 -4.80
C LEU A 127 4.06 2.12 -4.47
N SER A 128 4.80 2.59 -5.47
CA SER A 128 6.23 2.88 -5.34
C SER A 128 6.57 4.27 -5.86
N GLN A 129 7.14 5.13 -4.99
CA GLN A 129 7.70 6.42 -5.41
C GLN A 129 8.91 6.20 -6.31
N THR A 130 9.75 5.21 -6.01
CA THR A 130 10.93 4.85 -6.80
C THR A 130 10.57 4.48 -8.23
N TYR A 131 9.52 3.68 -8.42
CA TYR A 131 9.00 3.30 -9.74
C TYR A 131 8.47 4.50 -10.53
N LEU A 132 7.66 5.35 -9.90
CA LEU A 132 7.07 6.52 -10.55
C LEU A 132 8.15 7.54 -10.97
N GLU A 133 9.19 7.70 -10.15
CA GLU A 133 10.36 8.53 -10.47
C GLU A 133 11.12 8.02 -11.69
N ARG A 134 11.36 6.70 -11.75
CA ARG A 134 12.11 6.07 -12.84
C ARG A 134 11.37 6.09 -14.17
N THR A 135 10.06 5.88 -14.14
CA THR A 135 9.23 5.87 -15.36
C THR A 135 8.92 7.28 -15.88
N GLY A 136 9.18 8.32 -15.09
CA GLY A 136 8.87 9.70 -15.45
C GLY A 136 7.38 9.95 -15.65
N ALA A 137 6.53 9.09 -15.08
CA ALA A 137 5.09 9.15 -15.29
C ALA A 137 4.49 10.42 -14.68
N SER A 138 3.83 11.22 -15.51
CA SER A 138 3.10 12.42 -15.07
C SER A 138 1.82 12.10 -14.31
N GLU A 139 1.31 10.88 -14.47
CA GLU A 139 0.13 10.33 -13.80
C GLU A 139 0.53 9.12 -12.95
N ILE A 140 -0.09 8.98 -11.78
CA ILE A 140 0.16 7.83 -10.89
C ILE A 140 -0.55 6.59 -11.46
N ASN A 141 0.14 5.85 -12.33
CA ASN A 141 -0.27 4.53 -12.76
C ASN A 141 0.40 3.47 -11.86
N VAL A 142 -0.42 2.67 -11.19
CA VAL A 142 0.05 1.65 -10.23
C VAL A 142 -0.03 0.28 -10.91
N PRO A 143 1.08 -0.47 -11.03
CA PRO A 143 1.04 -1.80 -11.59
C PRO A 143 0.25 -2.73 -10.67
N ILE A 144 -0.78 -3.37 -11.24
CA ILE A 144 -1.64 -4.33 -10.56
C ILE A 144 -1.80 -5.55 -11.47
N ILE A 145 -1.49 -6.73 -10.94
CA ILE A 145 -1.65 -8.00 -11.65
C ILE A 145 -2.77 -8.84 -11.04
N ASN A 146 -3.57 -9.43 -11.93
CA ASN A 146 -4.48 -10.53 -11.64
C ASN A 146 -4.40 -11.55 -12.79
N LYS A 147 -3.83 -12.74 -12.58
CA LYS A 147 -3.80 -13.91 -13.50
C LYS A 147 -3.50 -13.71 -15.03
N ALA A 148 -3.35 -12.49 -15.58
CA ALA A 148 -3.42 -12.21 -17.02
C ALA A 148 -2.87 -10.82 -17.46
N LYS A 149 -1.92 -10.20 -16.73
CA LYS A 149 -1.35 -8.89 -17.10
C LYS A 149 0.18 -8.90 -17.12
N GLU A 150 0.75 -9.14 -18.30
CA GLU A 150 2.20 -9.31 -18.51
C GLU A 150 2.99 -8.01 -18.30
N ALA A 151 2.46 -6.85 -18.70
CA ALA A 151 3.17 -5.58 -18.56
C ALA A 151 3.36 -5.18 -17.09
N SER A 152 2.29 -5.24 -16.28
CA SER A 152 2.35 -4.92 -14.85
C SER A 152 3.18 -5.94 -14.07
N LEU A 153 3.25 -7.21 -14.52
CA LEU A 153 4.12 -8.20 -13.91
C LEU A 153 5.59 -7.80 -14.10
N ARG A 154 6.00 -7.42 -15.32
CA ARG A 154 7.38 -6.97 -15.58
C ARG A 154 7.78 -5.79 -14.69
N ASP A 155 6.91 -4.78 -14.59
CA ASP A 155 7.18 -3.61 -13.75
C ASP A 155 7.36 -4.00 -12.26
N ILE A 156 6.54 -4.92 -11.74
CA ILE A 156 6.68 -5.41 -10.37
C ILE A 156 8.00 -6.19 -10.20
N LEU A 157 8.35 -7.06 -11.15
CA LEU A 157 9.57 -7.86 -11.06
C LEU A 157 10.85 -7.02 -11.18
N GLU A 158 10.81 -5.93 -11.94
CA GLU A 158 11.94 -5.02 -12.13
C GLU A 158 12.14 -4.04 -10.96
N HIS A 159 11.04 -3.59 -10.34
CA HIS A 159 11.08 -2.48 -9.37
C HIS A 159 10.72 -2.84 -7.94
N SER A 160 10.27 -4.06 -7.66
CA SER A 160 10.03 -4.55 -6.30
C SER A 160 11.21 -5.38 -5.75
N PRO A 161 11.22 -5.71 -4.44
CA PRO A 161 12.17 -6.66 -3.88
C PRO A 161 12.06 -8.10 -4.44
N PHE A 162 10.99 -8.40 -5.19
CA PHE A 162 10.73 -9.71 -5.78
C PHE A 162 10.97 -9.64 -7.28
N ASN A 163 11.92 -10.43 -7.76
CA ASN A 163 12.41 -10.40 -9.13
C ASN A 163 11.94 -11.61 -9.96
N THR A 164 11.27 -12.58 -9.34
CA THR A 164 10.61 -13.68 -10.05
C THR A 164 9.16 -13.87 -9.63
N GLU A 165 8.36 -14.51 -10.48
CA GLU A 165 6.96 -14.84 -10.17
C GLU A 165 6.88 -15.83 -8.99
N GLU A 166 7.83 -16.76 -8.88
CA GLU A 166 7.91 -17.72 -7.77
C GLU A 166 8.11 -17.05 -6.42
N GLU A 167 8.86 -15.95 -6.37
CA GLU A 167 9.03 -15.16 -5.15
C GLU A 167 7.71 -14.49 -4.73
N LEU A 168 6.96 -13.91 -5.68
CA LEU A 168 5.62 -13.36 -5.42
C LEU A 168 4.64 -14.44 -4.97
N LEU A 169 4.67 -15.61 -5.61
CA LEU A 169 3.84 -16.76 -5.25
C LEU A 169 4.18 -17.28 -3.85
N THR A 170 5.45 -17.26 -3.47
CA THR A 170 5.90 -17.61 -2.11
C THR A 170 5.26 -16.70 -1.06
N GLU A 171 5.28 -15.38 -1.29
CA GLU A 171 4.67 -14.41 -0.37
C GLU A 171 3.13 -14.52 -0.34
N LEU A 172 2.48 -14.86 -1.45
CA LEU A 172 1.05 -15.16 -1.48
C LEU A 172 0.71 -16.43 -0.69
N ARG A 173 1.53 -17.48 -0.77
CA ARG A 173 1.36 -18.70 0.03
C ARG A 173 1.60 -18.46 1.51
N ALA A 174 2.48 -17.51 1.86
CA ALA A 174 2.71 -17.16 3.27
C ALA A 174 1.43 -16.67 3.97
N ILE A 175 0.45 -16.11 3.24
CA ILE A 175 -0.86 -15.73 3.80
C ILE A 175 -1.58 -16.96 4.38
N GLU A 176 -1.42 -18.14 3.80
CA GLU A 176 -2.07 -19.38 4.26
C GLU A 176 -1.55 -19.86 5.61
N SER A 177 -0.33 -19.44 6.00
CA SER A 177 0.23 -19.73 7.32
C SER A 177 -0.56 -19.10 8.48
N SER A 178 -1.45 -18.15 8.18
CA SER A 178 -2.35 -17.50 9.14
C SER A 178 -3.54 -18.35 9.59
N GLY A 179 -3.68 -19.58 9.07
CA GLY A 179 -4.82 -20.45 9.31
C GLY A 179 -6.08 -20.07 8.53
N SER A 180 -5.95 -19.17 7.55
CA SER A 180 -7.02 -18.75 6.63
C SER A 180 -6.61 -19.01 5.18
N SER A 181 -7.58 -19.29 4.31
CA SER A 181 -7.36 -19.38 2.85
C SER A 181 -7.33 -18.00 2.18
N THR A 182 -7.69 -16.94 2.91
CA THR A 182 -7.73 -15.54 2.45
C THR A 182 -6.95 -14.63 3.40
N GLY A 183 -6.55 -13.47 2.89
CA GLY A 183 -5.86 -12.45 3.67
C GLY A 183 -5.10 -11.48 2.80
N THR A 184 -4.42 -10.54 3.45
CA THR A 184 -3.58 -9.55 2.77
C THR A 184 -2.22 -9.46 3.46
N ARG A 185 -1.18 -9.26 2.67
CA ARG A 185 0.20 -9.06 3.11
C ARG A 185 0.73 -7.80 2.43
N ILE A 186 0.98 -6.76 3.24
CA ILE A 186 1.59 -5.50 2.83
C ILE A 186 3.05 -5.54 3.25
N ILE A 187 3.94 -5.20 2.33
CA ILE A 187 5.38 -5.12 2.57
C ILE A 187 5.82 -3.72 2.15
N ILE A 188 6.38 -2.97 3.11
CA ILE A 188 6.87 -1.61 2.91
C ILE A 188 8.39 -1.65 3.02
N TRP A 189 9.07 -1.09 2.01
CA TRP A 189 10.53 -1.01 1.97
C TRP A 189 10.98 0.43 1.70
N ASN A 190 12.30 0.62 1.65
CA ASN A 190 12.91 1.95 1.64
C ASN A 190 12.34 2.80 2.79
N LEU A 191 12.34 2.19 4.00
CA LEU A 191 11.76 2.74 5.21
C LEU A 191 12.37 4.11 5.53
N ARG A 192 11.51 5.04 5.96
CA ARG A 192 11.98 6.36 6.40
C ARG A 192 12.79 6.19 7.67
N ARG A 193 14.06 6.60 7.59
CA ARG A 193 14.90 6.73 8.78
C ARG A 193 14.53 8.04 9.45
N SER A 194 14.06 8.00 10.70
CA SER A 194 14.03 9.20 11.52
C SER A 194 15.46 9.70 11.61
N GLY A 195 15.74 10.85 11.01
CA GLY A 195 17.02 11.51 11.22
C GLY A 195 17.17 11.74 12.72
N PHE A 196 18.10 11.04 13.35
CA PHE A 196 18.81 11.65 14.45
C PHE A 196 19.53 12.83 13.81
N ILE A 197 18.93 14.02 13.87
CA ILE A 197 19.67 15.25 13.62
C ILE A 197 20.73 15.24 14.71
N PRO A 198 22.05 15.17 14.41
CA PRO A 198 23.03 15.52 15.41
C PRO A 198 22.80 17.01 15.67
N MET A 199 22.03 17.33 16.71
CA MET A 199 22.12 18.65 17.30
C MET A 199 23.57 18.79 17.75
N VAL A 200 24.25 19.80 17.19
CA VAL A 200 25.62 20.24 17.46
C VAL A 200 26.74 19.52 16.68
N THR A 201 26.96 19.94 15.43
CA THR A 201 28.32 20.26 14.94
C THR A 201 28.29 21.38 13.89
N ARG A 202 27.70 22.53 14.25
CA ARG A 202 28.06 23.82 13.65
C ARG A 202 28.17 24.83 14.78
N LEU A 203 29.31 25.51 14.82
CA LEU A 203 29.88 26.33 15.90
C LEU A 203 30.64 25.48 16.92
N ILE A 204 31.89 25.11 16.62
CA ILE A 204 33.09 25.94 16.77
C ILE A 204 34.10 25.52 15.69
#